data_AF-A0A433KDJ0-F1
#
_entry.id   AF-A0A433KDJ0-F1
#
_cell.length_a   1.000
_cell.length_b   1.000
_cell.length_c   1.000
_cell.angle_alpha   90.00
_cell.angle_beta   90.00
_cell.angle_gamma   90.00
#
_symmetry.space_group_name_H-M   'P 1'
#
loop_
_entity.id
_entity.type
_entity.pdbx_description
1 polymer ?
#
loop_
_entity_poly.entity_id
_entity_poly.type
_entity_poly.pdbx_seq_one_letter_code
_entity_poly.pdbx_strand_id
1 'polypeptide(L)'
;MNMDKNQCPACGATEMTRYENKTFDQLTLGNKFFYDEIYYKCNSCSEEGDFLSETDQNYISAQKNAQLDMIKEILDGFNRSNISMAMLERVFELPARTLTRWKNGDFSSSGLALLRVLATFPWIISVAEHKFNSTFTSSAIIKAAIQEFEQGASKALNPPVAITALERESSGLITKFARDESRNTGVNEPQVKYYVGR
;
A
#
# COMPACT_ATOMS: atom_id res chain seq x y z
N MET A 1 38.77 -9.86 -3.93
CA MET A 1 38.53 -11.22 -3.40
C MET A 1 37.06 -11.52 -3.60
N ASN A 2 36.72 -12.44 -4.50
CA ASN A 2 35.35 -12.91 -4.66
C ASN A 2 35.08 -13.87 -3.51
N MET A 3 34.25 -13.48 -2.55
CA MET A 3 33.66 -14.43 -1.61
C MET A 3 32.56 -15.17 -2.35
N ASP A 4 32.60 -16.50 -2.31
CA ASP A 4 31.48 -17.31 -2.76
C ASP A 4 30.26 -16.94 -1.92
N LYS A 5 29.14 -16.62 -2.59
CA LYS A 5 27.92 -16.10 -1.96
C LYS A 5 27.36 -17.00 -0.85
N ASN A 6 27.79 -18.26 -0.76
CA ASN A 6 27.27 -19.23 0.21
C ASN A 6 28.21 -19.50 1.40
N GLN A 7 29.08 -18.56 1.76
CA GLN A 7 29.98 -18.71 2.92
C GLN A 7 29.69 -17.65 3.99
N CYS A 8 29.76 -18.08 5.26
CA CYS A 8 29.66 -17.18 6.39
C CYS A 8 30.81 -16.16 6.36
N PRO A 9 30.53 -14.85 6.41
CA PRO A 9 31.57 -13.85 6.30
C PRO A 9 32.50 -13.78 7.51
N ALA A 10 32.07 -14.28 8.67
CA ALA A 10 32.86 -14.28 9.90
C ALA A 10 33.87 -15.43 9.98
N CYS A 11 33.48 -16.64 9.56
CA CYS A 11 34.29 -17.85 9.76
C CYS A 11 34.55 -18.69 8.50
N GLY A 12 33.95 -18.36 7.35
CA GLY A 12 34.11 -19.07 6.09
C GLY A 12 33.34 -20.40 5.99
N ALA A 13 32.56 -20.79 6.99
CA ALA A 13 31.75 -22.00 6.94
C ALA A 13 30.65 -21.92 5.88
N THR A 14 30.37 -23.03 5.21
CA THR A 14 29.33 -23.14 4.16
C THR A 14 27.96 -23.55 4.71
N GLU A 15 27.92 -24.06 5.93
CA GLU A 15 26.67 -24.51 6.56
C GLU A 15 25.99 -23.34 7.28
N MET A 16 24.88 -22.89 6.69
CA MET A 16 24.04 -21.82 7.24
C MET A 16 22.57 -22.25 7.20
N THR A 17 21.81 -21.89 8.22
CA THR A 17 20.36 -22.03 8.25
C THR A 17 19.71 -20.72 7.81
N ARG A 18 18.80 -20.81 6.82
CA ARG A 18 18.02 -19.67 6.32
C ARG A 18 16.71 -19.56 7.11
N TYR A 19 16.37 -18.34 7.51
CA TYR A 19 15.11 -17.99 8.14
C TYR A 19 14.37 -16.97 7.28
N GLU A 20 13.05 -17.01 7.34
CA GLU A 20 12.18 -16.14 6.55
C GLU A 20 11.03 -15.63 7.42
N ASN A 21 10.85 -14.32 7.45
CA ASN A 21 9.78 -13.66 8.17
C ASN A 21 9.00 -12.75 7.21
N LYS A 22 7.68 -12.89 7.20
CA LYS A 22 6.83 -11.97 6.44
C LYS A 22 6.59 -10.70 7.23
N THR A 23 6.96 -9.57 6.66
CA THR A 23 6.80 -8.24 7.26
C THR A 23 6.04 -7.30 6.31
N PHE A 24 5.79 -6.06 6.72
CA PHE A 24 5.15 -5.05 5.90
C PHE A 24 5.71 -3.67 6.17
N ASP A 25 5.60 -2.81 5.16
CA ASP A 25 5.84 -1.38 5.27
C ASP A 25 4.70 -0.62 4.54
N GLN A 26 4.75 0.71 4.53
CA GLN A 26 3.69 1.57 4.03
C GLN A 26 4.24 2.58 3.01
N LEU A 27 3.55 2.70 1.88
CA LEU A 27 3.79 3.76 0.91
C LEU A 27 3.22 5.09 1.40
N THR A 28 3.70 6.17 0.78
CA THR A 28 3.00 7.47 0.83
C THR A 28 1.57 7.30 0.34
N LEU A 29 0.59 7.93 1.02
CA LEU A 29 -0.86 7.74 0.89
C LEU A 29 -1.44 6.52 1.63
N GLY A 30 -0.60 5.75 2.30
CA GLY A 30 -1.04 4.79 3.31
C GLY A 30 -1.25 3.35 2.82
N ASN A 31 -0.98 3.06 1.54
CA ASN A 31 -1.05 1.70 1.00
C ASN A 31 0.06 0.84 1.63
N LYS A 32 -0.31 -0.28 2.27
CA LYS A 32 0.66 -1.24 2.82
C LYS A 32 1.17 -2.17 1.73
N PHE A 33 2.43 -2.57 1.84
CA PHE A 33 3.01 -3.64 1.02
C PHE A 33 3.78 -4.62 1.90
N PHE A 34 3.82 -5.87 1.48
CA PHE A 34 4.42 -6.97 2.22
C PHE A 34 5.68 -7.45 1.50
N TYR A 35 6.69 -7.83 2.26
CA TYR A 35 7.93 -8.41 1.75
C TYR A 35 8.47 -9.44 2.74
N ASP A 36 9.31 -10.34 2.24
CA ASP A 36 9.94 -11.39 3.04
C ASP A 36 11.32 -10.91 3.50
N GLU A 37 11.49 -10.78 4.82
CA GLU A 37 12.78 -10.58 5.48
C GLU A 37 13.50 -11.91 5.62
N ILE A 38 14.71 -11.95 5.11
CA ILE A 38 15.53 -13.16 5.06
C ILE A 38 16.82 -12.89 5.82
N TYR A 39 17.14 -13.79 6.75
CA TYR A 39 18.42 -13.78 7.44
C TYR A 39 18.96 -15.20 7.56
N TYR A 40 20.27 -15.28 7.72
CA TYR A 40 21.02 -16.52 7.82
C TYR A 40 21.68 -16.59 9.19
N LYS A 41 21.71 -17.79 9.77
CA LYS A 41 22.52 -18.11 10.94
C LYS A 41 23.60 -19.10 10.56
N CYS A 42 24.85 -18.79 10.88
CA CYS A 42 25.95 -19.72 10.67
C CYS A 42 25.94 -20.84 11.73
N ASN A 43 25.97 -22.09 11.29
CA ASN A 43 25.96 -23.24 12.20
C ASN A 43 27.27 -23.41 12.97
N SER A 44 28.38 -22.83 12.47
CA SER A 44 29.71 -22.99 13.06
C SER A 44 30.06 -21.88 14.06
N CYS A 45 29.78 -20.61 13.73
CA CYS A 45 30.15 -19.47 14.58
C CYS A 45 28.95 -18.70 15.15
N SER A 46 27.71 -19.10 14.83
CA SER A 46 26.47 -18.45 15.26
C SER A 46 26.28 -17.00 14.81
N GLU A 47 27.09 -16.49 13.88
CA GLU A 47 26.87 -15.19 13.24
C GLU A 47 25.52 -15.15 12.53
N GLU A 48 24.80 -14.02 12.64
CA GLU A 48 23.46 -13.82 12.07
C GLU A 48 23.43 -12.58 11.15
N GLY A 49 22.81 -12.69 9.98
CA GLY A 49 22.64 -11.55 9.08
C GLY A 49 22.10 -11.89 7.69
N ASP A 50 21.74 -10.86 6.92
CA ASP A 50 21.42 -10.99 5.50
C ASP A 50 22.69 -10.89 4.65
N PHE A 51 23.45 -11.98 4.58
CA PHE A 51 24.72 -12.01 3.84
C PHE A 51 24.54 -11.96 2.32
N LEU A 52 23.32 -12.21 1.82
CA LEU A 52 22.99 -12.28 0.40
C LEU A 52 22.23 -11.06 -0.12
N SER A 53 21.88 -10.13 0.76
CA SER A 53 21.04 -8.97 0.47
C SER A 53 19.70 -9.36 -0.17
N GLU A 54 19.13 -10.51 0.22
CA GLU A 54 17.84 -10.96 -0.31
C GLU A 54 16.70 -10.09 0.25
N THR A 55 16.81 -9.63 1.50
CA THR A 55 15.83 -8.74 2.13
C THR A 55 15.71 -7.43 1.35
N ASP A 56 16.84 -6.80 1.03
CA ASP A 56 16.85 -5.55 0.27
C ASP A 56 16.22 -5.72 -1.12
N GLN A 57 16.52 -6.84 -1.80
CA GLN A 57 15.95 -7.15 -3.11
C GLN A 57 14.44 -7.38 -3.03
N ASN A 58 13.98 -8.10 -2.02
CA ASN A 58 12.57 -8.36 -1.76
C ASN A 58 11.83 -7.05 -1.45
N TYR A 59 12.40 -6.23 -0.57
CA TYR A 59 11.85 -4.92 -0.21
C TYR A 59 11.72 -4.01 -1.42
N ILE A 60 12.80 -3.81 -2.19
CA ILE A 60 12.80 -2.93 -3.38
C ILE A 60 11.78 -3.42 -4.41
N SER A 61 11.70 -4.72 -4.64
CA SER A 61 10.77 -5.31 -5.59
C SER A 61 9.31 -5.14 -5.14
N ALA A 62 9.02 -5.42 -3.87
CA ALA A 62 7.69 -5.26 -3.29
C ALA A 62 7.26 -3.79 -3.27
N GLN A 63 8.14 -2.88 -2.87
CA GLN A 63 7.89 -1.44 -2.87
C GLN A 63 7.57 -0.94 -4.29
N LYS A 64 8.36 -1.34 -5.30
CA LYS A 64 8.14 -0.94 -6.69
C LYS A 64 6.80 -1.46 -7.24
N ASN A 65 6.43 -2.70 -6.93
CA ASN A 65 5.15 -3.27 -7.33
C ASN A 65 3.98 -2.54 -6.68
N ALA A 66 4.06 -2.25 -5.39
CA ALA A 66 3.04 -1.50 -4.69
C ALA A 66 2.90 -0.06 -5.23
N GLN A 67 4.01 0.59 -5.59
CA GLN A 67 3.97 1.90 -6.23
C GLN A 67 3.29 1.85 -7.61
N LEU A 68 3.56 0.81 -8.40
CA LEU A 68 2.92 0.60 -9.69
C LEU A 68 1.40 0.42 -9.54
N ASP A 69 0.95 -0.36 -8.57
CA ASP A 69 -0.47 -0.56 -8.33
C ASP A 69 -1.16 0.72 -7.85
N MET A 70 -0.52 1.49 -6.96
CA MET A 70 -1.00 2.82 -6.57
C MET A 70 -1.13 3.77 -7.77
N ILE A 71 -0.15 3.77 -8.71
CA ILE A 71 -0.23 4.58 -9.93
C ILE A 71 -1.46 4.19 -10.76
N LYS A 72 -1.70 2.88 -10.95
CA LYS A 72 -2.87 2.40 -11.70
C LYS A 72 -4.16 2.86 -11.02
N GLU A 73 -4.26 2.69 -9.70
CA GLU A 73 -5.43 3.11 -8.92
C GLU A 73 -5.73 4.61 -9.06
N ILE A 74 -4.70 5.45 -8.96
CA ILE A 74 -4.82 6.91 -9.13
C ILE A 74 -5.33 7.24 -10.54
N LEU A 75 -4.66 6.72 -11.58
CA LEU A 75 -5.01 7.01 -12.96
C LEU A 75 -6.41 6.49 -13.34
N ASP A 76 -6.80 5.31 -12.83
CA ASP A 76 -8.13 4.76 -13.03
C ASP A 76 -9.19 5.54 -12.22
N GLY A 77 -8.81 6.13 -11.07
CA GLY A 77 -9.61 7.10 -10.32
C GLY A 77 -9.92 8.36 -11.14
N PHE A 78 -8.91 8.93 -11.81
CA PHE A 78 -9.12 10.07 -12.70
C PHE A 78 -10.00 9.72 -13.90
N ASN A 79 -9.78 8.56 -14.51
CA ASN A 79 -10.60 8.11 -15.65
C ASN A 79 -12.09 7.94 -15.25
N ARG A 80 -12.36 7.39 -14.07
CA ARG A 80 -13.73 7.31 -13.50
C ARG A 80 -14.37 8.68 -13.25
N SER A 81 -13.54 9.71 -13.09
CA SER A 81 -13.97 11.12 -12.93
C SER A 81 -14.00 11.89 -14.25
N ASN A 82 -13.98 11.19 -15.40
CA ASN A 82 -13.92 11.75 -16.75
C ASN A 82 -12.67 12.60 -17.05
N ILE A 83 -11.60 12.41 -16.27
CA ILE A 83 -10.29 13.05 -16.50
C ILE A 83 -9.41 12.05 -17.26
N SER A 84 -9.23 12.30 -18.57
CA SER A 84 -8.44 11.41 -19.42
C SER A 84 -6.94 11.62 -19.24
N MET A 85 -6.14 10.58 -19.49
CA MET A 85 -4.68 10.68 -19.49
C MET A 85 -4.17 11.73 -20.51
N ALA A 86 -4.78 11.81 -21.70
CA ALA A 86 -4.40 12.80 -22.71
C ALA A 86 -4.67 14.24 -22.25
N MET A 87 -5.75 14.46 -21.50
CA MET A 87 -6.03 15.75 -20.87
C MET A 87 -4.95 16.09 -19.84
N LEU A 88 -4.61 15.17 -18.93
CA LEU A 88 -3.56 15.36 -17.94
C LEU A 88 -2.20 15.66 -18.59
N GLU A 89 -1.82 14.89 -19.62
CA GLU A 89 -0.59 15.13 -20.37
C GLU A 89 -0.58 16.53 -21.01
N ARG A 90 -1.70 16.96 -21.58
CA ARG A 90 -1.83 18.30 -22.18
C ARG A 90 -1.73 19.43 -21.15
N VAL A 91 -2.44 19.33 -20.02
CA VAL A 91 -2.51 20.44 -19.05
C VAL A 91 -1.24 20.59 -18.20
N PHE A 92 -0.51 19.49 -18.02
CA PHE A 92 0.79 19.48 -17.34
C PHE A 92 1.98 19.50 -18.32
N GLU A 93 1.72 19.69 -19.61
CA GLU A 93 2.74 19.74 -20.67
C GLU A 93 3.69 18.52 -20.67
N LEU A 94 3.16 17.35 -20.33
CA LEU A 94 3.90 16.10 -20.35
C LEU A 94 3.98 15.59 -21.80
N PRO A 95 5.09 14.94 -22.21
CA PRO A 95 5.16 14.25 -23.49
C PRO A 95 4.04 13.22 -23.65
N ALA A 96 3.58 13.03 -24.88
CA ALA A 96 2.52 12.06 -25.17
C ALA A 96 2.92 10.64 -24.70
N ARG A 97 1.95 9.91 -24.13
CA ARG A 97 2.10 8.55 -23.58
C ARG A 97 2.97 8.44 -22.33
N THR A 98 3.33 9.56 -21.69
CA THR A 98 4.04 9.57 -20.41
C THR A 98 3.25 8.84 -19.33
N LEU A 99 1.94 9.12 -19.20
CA LEU A 99 1.11 8.48 -18.18
C LEU A 99 0.90 6.99 -18.48
N THR A 100 0.82 6.62 -19.76
CA THR A 100 0.79 5.20 -20.18
C THR A 100 2.07 4.47 -19.78
N ARG A 101 3.24 5.08 -19.96
CA ARG A 101 4.53 4.51 -19.52
C ARG A 101 4.57 4.35 -18.00
N TRP A 102 4.12 5.37 -17.25
CA TRP A 102 4.08 5.31 -15.79
C TRP A 102 3.15 4.20 -15.29
N LYS A 103 1.97 4.05 -15.91
CA LYS A 103 1.02 2.95 -15.64
C LYS A 103 1.60 1.56 -15.91
N ASN A 104 2.62 1.48 -16.76
CA ASN A 104 3.33 0.24 -17.12
C ASN A 104 4.64 0.02 -16.34
N GLY A 105 4.95 0.85 -15.33
CA GLY A 105 6.10 0.64 -14.44
C GLY A 105 7.36 1.44 -14.79
N ASP A 106 7.30 2.29 -15.81
CA ASP A 106 8.41 3.16 -16.22
C ASP A 106 8.17 4.60 -15.74
N PHE A 107 8.12 4.78 -14.42
CA PHE A 107 7.87 6.05 -13.75
C PHE A 107 9.11 6.57 -13.02
N SER A 108 9.27 7.89 -12.99
CA SER A 108 10.28 8.56 -12.18
C SER A 108 9.73 8.93 -10.80
N SER A 109 10.62 9.23 -9.85
CA SER A 109 10.24 9.76 -8.53
C SER A 109 9.44 11.07 -8.64
N SER A 110 9.75 11.92 -9.63
CA SER A 110 9.00 13.15 -9.89
C SER A 110 7.60 12.88 -10.44
N GLY A 111 7.46 11.89 -11.33
CA GLY A 111 6.14 11.47 -11.83
C GLY A 111 5.27 10.88 -10.72
N LEU A 112 5.87 10.06 -9.85
CA LEU A 112 5.20 9.53 -8.67
C LEU A 112 4.76 10.64 -7.70
N ALA A 113 5.62 11.63 -7.46
CA ALA A 113 5.31 12.79 -6.62
C ALA A 113 4.16 13.62 -7.20
N LEU A 114 4.17 13.88 -8.52
CA LEU A 114 3.08 14.58 -9.20
C LEU A 114 1.76 13.85 -9.03
N LEU A 115 1.71 12.54 -9.29
CA LEU A 115 0.47 11.76 -9.15
C LEU A 115 -0.07 11.77 -7.72
N ARG A 116 0.80 11.72 -6.71
CA ARG A 116 0.39 11.84 -5.29
C ARG A 116 -0.23 13.21 -4.99
N VAL A 117 0.36 14.28 -5.52
CA VAL A 117 -0.17 15.64 -5.38
C VAL A 117 -1.54 15.74 -6.04
N LEU A 118 -1.71 15.23 -7.27
CA LEU A 118 -2.98 15.27 -7.97
C LEU A 118 -4.06 14.41 -7.30
N ALA A 119 -3.68 13.26 -6.75
CA ALA A 119 -4.60 12.39 -6.00
C ALA A 119 -5.07 13.05 -4.70
N THR A 120 -4.18 13.79 -4.02
CA THR A 120 -4.48 14.48 -2.75
C THR A 120 -5.23 15.80 -2.98
N PHE A 121 -4.91 16.51 -4.06
CA PHE A 121 -5.48 17.83 -4.37
C PHE A 121 -5.99 17.89 -5.82
N PRO A 122 -7.14 17.23 -6.13
CA PRO A 122 -7.64 17.13 -7.50
C PRO A 122 -7.93 18.48 -8.17
N TRP A 123 -8.24 19.52 -7.39
CA TRP A 123 -8.50 20.88 -7.88
C TRP A 123 -7.30 21.50 -8.62
N ILE A 124 -6.07 21.00 -8.39
CA ILE A 124 -4.86 21.43 -9.12
C ILE A 124 -5.02 21.18 -10.63
N ILE A 125 -5.78 20.17 -11.03
CA ILE A 125 -6.03 19.87 -12.45
C ILE A 125 -6.75 21.05 -13.12
N SER A 126 -7.79 21.60 -12.48
CA SER A 126 -8.49 22.79 -13.01
C SER A 126 -7.61 24.03 -13.04
N VAL A 127 -6.67 24.16 -12.09
CA VAL A 127 -5.67 25.24 -12.09
C VAL A 127 -4.71 25.09 -13.27
N ALA A 128 -4.25 23.87 -13.56
CA ALA A 128 -3.40 23.58 -14.71
C ALA A 128 -4.11 23.86 -16.04
N GLU A 129 -5.40 23.54 -16.16
CA GLU A 129 -6.22 23.92 -17.33
C GLU A 129 -6.23 25.43 -17.60
N HIS A 130 -6.20 26.23 -16.54
CA HIS A 130 -6.14 27.69 -16.59
C HIS A 130 -4.69 28.21 -16.57
N LYS A 131 -3.72 27.37 -16.95
CA LYS A 131 -2.29 27.71 -17.06
C LYS A 131 -1.72 28.35 -15.80
N PHE A 132 -2.16 27.88 -14.63
CA PHE A 132 -1.72 28.37 -13.33
C PHE A 132 -1.95 29.88 -13.13
N ASN A 133 -3.00 30.44 -13.74
CA ASN A 133 -3.37 31.84 -13.55
C ASN A 133 -3.61 32.18 -12.07
N SER A 134 -2.87 33.14 -11.52
CA SER A 134 -2.91 33.47 -10.09
C SER A 134 -4.30 33.81 -9.55
N THR A 135 -5.10 34.55 -10.32
CA THR A 135 -6.45 34.94 -9.92
C THR A 135 -7.38 33.73 -9.87
N PHE A 136 -7.31 32.86 -10.89
CA PHE A 136 -8.07 31.61 -10.91
C PHE A 136 -7.63 30.68 -9.78
N THR A 137 -6.32 30.50 -9.57
CA THR A 137 -5.74 29.67 -8.51
C THR A 137 -6.26 30.08 -7.13
N SER A 138 -6.27 31.38 -6.84
CA SER A 138 -6.77 31.91 -5.57
C SER A 138 -8.24 31.54 -5.36
N SER A 139 -9.07 31.69 -6.40
CA SER A 139 -10.48 31.28 -6.34
C SER A 139 -10.65 29.77 -6.20
N ALA A 140 -9.86 28.97 -6.91
CA ALA A 140 -9.91 27.51 -6.86
C ALA A 140 -9.58 26.97 -5.46
N ILE A 141 -8.54 27.52 -4.82
CA ILE A 141 -8.15 27.17 -3.45
C ILE A 141 -9.29 27.47 -2.47
N ILE A 142 -9.89 28.67 -2.55
CA ILE A 142 -11.00 29.06 -1.68
C ILE A 142 -12.19 28.11 -1.87
N LYS A 143 -12.55 27.80 -3.13
CA LYS A 143 -13.64 26.87 -3.44
C LYS A 143 -13.37 25.47 -2.88
N ALA A 144 -12.15 24.96 -3.05
CA ALA A 144 -11.76 23.67 -2.51
C ALA A 144 -11.83 23.66 -0.97
N ALA A 145 -11.36 24.70 -0.30
CA ALA A 145 -11.43 24.83 1.15
C ALA A 145 -12.88 24.85 1.67
N ILE A 146 -13.79 25.56 0.99
CA ILE A 146 -15.22 25.58 1.32
C ILE A 146 -15.82 24.17 1.18
N GLN A 147 -15.54 23.48 0.07
CA GLN A 147 -16.05 22.12 -0.18
C GLN A 147 -15.56 21.12 0.87
N GLU A 148 -14.29 21.17 1.26
CA GLU A 148 -13.73 20.33 2.32
C GLU A 148 -14.43 20.62 3.66
N PHE A 149 -14.67 21.90 3.97
CA PHE A 149 -15.37 22.29 5.19
C PHE A 149 -16.82 21.77 5.20
N GLU A 150 -17.55 21.90 4.10
CA GLU A 150 -18.92 21.40 3.96
C GLU A 150 -19.00 19.87 4.10
N GLN A 151 -18.06 19.14 3.49
CA GLN A 151 -17.97 17.69 3.61
C GLN A 151 -17.61 17.26 5.03
N GLY A 152 -16.67 17.95 5.68
CA GLY A 152 -16.29 17.72 7.07
C GLY A 152 -17.46 17.97 8.03
N ALA A 153 -18.16 19.09 7.87
CA ALA A 153 -19.34 19.43 8.66
C ALA A 153 -20.46 18.38 8.47
N SER A 154 -20.69 17.92 7.23
CA SER A 154 -21.69 16.89 6.93
C SER A 154 -21.39 15.54 7.57
N LYS A 155 -20.11 15.13 7.61
CA LYS A 155 -19.66 13.90 8.30
C LYS A 155 -19.77 14.02 9.83
N ALA A 156 -19.55 15.21 10.39
CA ALA A 156 -19.69 15.45 11.82
C ALA A 156 -21.16 15.45 12.29
N LEU A 157 -22.08 15.90 11.42
CA LEU A 157 -23.52 15.95 11.71
C LEU A 157 -24.24 14.61 11.46
N ASN A 158 -23.72 13.75 10.57
CA ASN A 158 -24.21 12.39 10.34
C ASN A 158 -23.08 11.39 10.62
N PRO A 159 -22.76 11.11 11.90
CA PRO A 159 -21.82 10.04 12.20
C PRO A 159 -22.34 8.74 11.59
N PRO A 160 -21.47 7.91 10.97
CA PRO A 160 -21.90 6.63 10.44
C PRO A 160 -22.57 5.86 11.58
N VAL A 161 -23.87 5.59 11.43
CA VAL A 161 -24.62 4.75 12.36
C VAL A 161 -23.88 3.43 12.41
N ALA A 162 -23.18 3.18 13.52
CA ALA A 162 -22.68 1.87 13.84
C ALA A 162 -23.91 0.99 13.96
N ILE A 163 -24.23 0.24 12.91
CA ILE A 163 -25.16 -0.88 13.00
C ILE A 163 -24.47 -1.85 13.95
N THR A 164 -24.82 -1.74 15.23
CA THR A 164 -24.43 -2.70 16.26
C THR A 164 -24.87 -4.07 15.76
N ALA A 165 -23.91 -4.96 15.59
CA ALA A 165 -24.07 -6.34 15.18
C ALA A 165 -24.81 -7.15 16.26
N LEU A 166 -26.12 -6.91 16.44
CA LEU A 166 -26.98 -7.65 17.36
C LEU A 166 -28.30 -8.14 16.73
N GLU A 167 -28.55 -7.91 15.44
CA GLU A 167 -29.77 -8.40 14.76
C GLU A 167 -29.46 -9.39 13.63
N ARG A 168 -28.65 -10.42 13.93
CA ARG A 168 -28.50 -11.59 13.04
C ARG A 168 -28.84 -12.94 13.70
N GLU A 169 -29.41 -12.96 14.91
CA GLU A 169 -29.82 -14.20 15.58
C GLU A 169 -31.32 -14.53 15.48
N SER A 170 -32.17 -13.69 14.89
CA SER A 170 -33.63 -13.94 14.84
C SER A 170 -34.15 -14.43 13.49
N SER A 171 -33.28 -14.77 12.53
CA SER A 171 -33.69 -15.28 11.20
C SER A 171 -33.03 -16.62 10.87
N GLY A 172 -33.24 -17.62 11.73
CA GLY A 172 -32.64 -18.95 11.58
C GLY A 172 -33.42 -20.07 12.26
N LEU A 173 -34.73 -19.92 12.44
CA LEU A 173 -35.62 -20.99 12.88
C LEU A 173 -36.60 -21.26 11.75
N ILE A 174 -36.28 -22.27 10.94
CA ILE A 174 -37.16 -23.26 10.29
C ILE A 174 -36.27 -24.02 9.29
N THR A 175 -35.70 -25.15 9.72
CA THR A 175 -35.88 -26.49 9.11
C THR A 175 -34.72 -27.47 9.39
N LYS A 176 -35.14 -28.63 9.94
CA LYS A 176 -34.67 -30.01 9.68
C LYS A 176 -33.60 -30.66 10.58
N PHE A 177 -34.14 -31.56 11.41
CA PHE A 177 -33.78 -32.98 11.62
C PHE A 177 -32.40 -33.37 12.18
N ALA A 178 -32.45 -33.81 13.44
CA ALA A 178 -32.20 -35.17 13.91
C ALA A 178 -30.82 -35.84 13.73
N ARG A 179 -30.38 -36.35 14.90
CA ARG A 179 -29.52 -37.51 15.21
C ARG A 179 -28.01 -37.31 15.42
N ASP A 180 -27.68 -37.56 16.69
CA ASP A 180 -26.67 -38.46 17.23
C ASP A 180 -25.18 -38.08 17.29
N GLU A 181 -24.77 -37.97 18.56
CA GLU A 181 -23.64 -38.64 19.21
C GLU A 181 -22.20 -38.20 18.92
N SER A 182 -21.69 -37.47 19.92
CA SER A 182 -20.41 -37.71 20.62
C SER A 182 -19.09 -37.71 19.83
N ARG A 183 -18.21 -36.75 20.14
CA ARG A 183 -16.97 -36.97 20.92
C ARG A 183 -16.14 -35.69 21.08
N ASN A 184 -15.48 -35.67 22.24
CA ASN A 184 -14.65 -34.65 22.86
C ASN A 184 -13.21 -34.63 22.30
N THR A 185 -12.40 -33.70 22.82
CA THR A 185 -10.95 -33.43 22.63
C THR A 185 -10.61 -32.55 21.42
N GLY A 186 -9.79 -31.49 21.51
CA GLY A 186 -9.02 -30.92 22.59
C GLY A 186 -8.25 -29.69 22.09
N VAL A 187 -7.99 -28.80 23.04
CA VAL A 187 -7.15 -27.59 23.12
C VAL A 187 -5.97 -27.46 22.13
N ASN A 188 -5.83 -26.31 21.46
CA ASN A 188 -4.71 -25.37 21.64
C ASN A 188 -4.81 -24.13 20.73
N GLU A 189 -4.64 -22.98 21.37
CA GLU A 189 -4.72 -21.62 20.83
C GLU A 189 -3.29 -21.07 20.68
N PRO A 190 -2.84 -20.58 19.50
CA PRO A 190 -1.53 -19.98 19.39
C PRO A 190 -1.56 -18.49 19.78
N GLN A 191 -0.77 -18.13 20.79
CA GLN A 191 -0.52 -16.75 21.18
C GLN A 191 0.37 -16.03 20.17
N VAL A 192 -0.11 -14.90 19.65
CA VAL A 192 0.65 -13.94 18.84
C VAL A 192 1.32 -12.93 19.78
N LYS A 193 2.66 -12.89 19.79
CA LYS A 193 3.44 -11.86 20.50
C LYS A 193 3.81 -10.75 19.51
N TYR A 194 3.43 -9.51 19.82
CA TYR A 194 3.90 -8.30 19.15
C TYR A 194 5.20 -7.82 19.80
N TYR A 195 6.27 -7.65 19.03
CA TYR A 195 7.42 -6.86 19.43
C TYR A 195 7.26 -5.44 18.89
N VAL A 196 7.22 -4.46 19.79
CA VAL A 196 7.27 -3.03 19.46
C VAL A 196 8.73 -2.61 19.53
N GLY A 197 9.35 -2.39 18.38
CA GLY A 197 10.69 -1.80 18.28
C GLY A 197 10.64 -0.30 18.53
N ARG A 198 11.52 0.18 19.40
CA ARG A 198 11.86 1.61 19.59
C ARG A 198 12.95 2.03 18.62
#